data_AF-A0A7G7UIW6-F1
#
_entry.id   AF-A0A7G7UIW6-F1
#
_cell.length_a   1.000
_cell.length_b   1.000
_cell.length_c   1.000
_cell.angle_alpha   90.00
_cell.angle_beta   90.00
_cell.angle_gamma   90.00
#
_symmetry.space_group_name_H-M   'P 1'
#
loop_
_entity.id
_entity.type
_entity.pdbx_description
1 polymer ?
#
loop_
_entity_poly.entity_id
_entity_poly.type
_entity_poly.pdbx_seq_one_letter_code
_entity_poly.pdbx_strand_id
1 'polypeptide(L)'
;MLCDTRNNFSNYERDYRDPDTITLSKLSNLYDVSTDYLLGRKRKNMSKLDETLNEAIEELKNEETLLFMKDEDIDEETARLIKQALINGMKYVDAMKKKE
;
A
#
# COMPACT_ATOMS: atom_id res chain seq x y z
N MET A 1 35.56 10.94 -24.93
CA MET A 1 35.57 9.66 -24.19
C MET A 1 34.12 9.31 -23.83
N LEU A 2 33.38 8.74 -24.78
CA LEU A 2 31.97 8.34 -24.64
C LEU A 2 31.70 7.09 -25.52
N CYS A 3 32.57 6.07 -25.43
CA CYS A 3 32.43 4.84 -26.21
C CYS A 3 31.90 3.64 -25.41
N ASP A 4 31.83 3.70 -24.07
CA ASP A 4 31.47 2.53 -23.24
C ASP A 4 29.99 2.43 -22.84
N THR A 5 29.16 3.39 -23.22
CA THR A 5 27.72 3.40 -22.88
C THR A 5 26.91 2.40 -23.71
N ARG A 6 27.27 2.19 -24.99
CA ARG A 6 26.54 1.25 -25.87
C ARG A 6 26.69 -0.20 -25.43
N ASN A 7 27.88 -0.58 -24.94
CA ASN A 7 28.17 -1.96 -24.58
C ASN A 7 27.51 -2.36 -23.25
N ASN A 8 27.44 -1.43 -22.28
CA ASN A 8 26.74 -1.67 -21.01
C ASN A 8 25.22 -1.76 -21.21
N PHE A 9 24.63 -0.90 -22.05
CA PHE A 9 23.21 -0.95 -22.36
C PHE A 9 22.80 -2.30 -22.99
N SER A 10 23.59 -2.76 -23.96
CA SER A 10 23.43 -4.08 -24.59
C SER A 10 23.47 -5.25 -23.59
N ASN A 11 24.22 -5.11 -22.48
CA ASN A 11 24.28 -6.14 -21.44
C ASN A 11 23.05 -6.14 -20.52
N TYR A 12 22.42 -4.98 -20.30
CA TYR A 12 21.16 -4.88 -19.57
C TYR A 12 20.00 -5.45 -20.40
N GLU A 13 20.00 -5.25 -21.73
CA GLU A 13 18.99 -5.82 -22.62
C GLU A 13 19.10 -7.35 -22.78
N ARG A 14 20.26 -7.93 -22.48
CA ARG A 14 20.55 -9.37 -22.60
C ARG A 14 20.55 -10.11 -21.26
N ASP A 15 20.03 -9.49 -20.19
CA ASP A 15 20.00 -10.04 -18.83
C ASP A 15 21.38 -10.47 -18.28
N TYR A 16 22.47 -9.92 -18.81
CA TYR A 16 23.83 -10.29 -18.40
C TYR A 16 24.31 -9.53 -17.16
N ARG A 17 23.60 -8.44 -16.79
CA ARG A 17 23.92 -7.60 -15.65
C ARG A 17 22.66 -7.00 -15.07
N ASP A 18 22.44 -7.19 -13.77
CA ASP A 18 21.36 -6.51 -13.07
C ASP A 18 21.71 -5.05 -12.78
N PRO A 19 20.77 -4.10 -12.92
CA PRO A 19 20.97 -2.73 -12.49
C PRO A 19 21.12 -2.68 -10.96
N ASP A 20 22.14 -1.96 -10.47
CA ASP A 20 22.25 -1.67 -9.05
C ASP A 20 21.14 -0.70 -8.59
N THR A 21 20.96 -0.55 -7.28
CA THR A 21 19.89 0.29 -6.72
C THR A 21 19.97 1.75 -7.21
N ILE A 22 21.19 2.26 -7.41
CA ILE A 22 21.43 3.62 -7.90
C ILE A 22 21.00 3.75 -9.36
N THR A 23 21.33 2.78 -10.21
CA THR A 23 20.93 2.75 -11.63
C THR A 23 19.43 2.56 -11.75
N LEU A 24 18.82 1.68 -10.95
CA LEU A 24 17.38 1.48 -10.92
C LEU A 24 16.62 2.77 -10.56
N SER A 25 17.12 3.52 -9.56
CA SER A 25 16.55 4.82 -9.20
C SER A 25 16.74 5.89 -10.28
N LYS A 26 17.88 5.89 -10.98
CA LYS A 26 18.09 6.80 -12.12
C LYS A 26 17.15 6.47 -13.28
N LEU A 27 16.93 5.20 -13.56
CA LEU A 27 15.99 4.73 -14.58
C LEU A 27 14.54 5.09 -14.22
N SER A 28 14.15 4.91 -12.95
CA SER A 28 12.80 5.27 -12.50
C SER A 28 12.53 6.76 -12.69
N ASN A 29 13.50 7.60 -12.37
CA ASN A 29 13.41 9.06 -12.56
C ASN A 29 13.45 9.46 -14.04
N LEU A 30 14.24 8.76 -14.87
CA LEU A 30 14.36 9.05 -16.30
C LEU A 30 13.06 8.78 -17.07
N TYR A 31 12.37 7.69 -16.73
CA TYR A 31 11.14 7.26 -17.39
C TYR A 31 9.87 7.73 -16.66
N ASP A 32 9.99 8.43 -15.54
CA ASP A 32 8.89 8.87 -14.67
C ASP A 32 7.95 7.71 -14.27
N VAL A 33 8.55 6.61 -13.83
CA VAL A 33 7.86 5.39 -13.38
C VAL A 33 8.34 4.98 -12.00
N SER A 34 7.59 4.12 -11.29
CA SER A 34 8.07 3.56 -10.01
C SER A 34 9.15 2.50 -10.23
N THR A 35 10.02 2.32 -9.24
CA THR A 35 10.99 1.21 -9.22
C THR A 35 10.28 -0.15 -9.28
N ASP A 36 9.12 -0.28 -8.63
CA ASP A 36 8.28 -1.49 -8.71
C ASP A 36 7.83 -1.80 -10.16
N TYR A 37 7.52 -0.77 -10.96
CA TYR A 37 7.17 -0.95 -12.36
C TYR A 37 8.34 -1.53 -13.18
N LEU A 38 9.56 -1.03 -12.96
CA LEU A 38 10.77 -1.54 -13.61
C LEU A 38 11.09 -2.98 -13.21
N LEU A 39 10.79 -3.37 -11.97
CA LEU A 39 10.99 -4.72 -11.45
C LEU A 39 9.86 -5.69 -11.82
N GLY A 40 8.87 -5.27 -12.62
CA GLY A 40 7.71 -6.09 -12.97
C GLY A 40 6.81 -6.42 -11.77
N ARG A 41 6.98 -5.72 -10.65
CA ARG A 41 6.08 -5.82 -9.50
C ARG A 41 4.82 -5.07 -9.86
N LYS A 42 3.77 -5.82 -10.20
CA LYS A 42 2.43 -5.25 -10.29
C LYS A 42 2.09 -4.68 -8.91
N ARG A 43 1.76 -3.39 -8.83
CA ARG A 43 1.04 -2.89 -7.66
C ARG A 43 -0.11 -3.85 -7.45
N LYS A 44 -0.27 -4.37 -6.24
CA LYS A 44 -1.47 -5.11 -5.89
C LYS A 44 -2.61 -4.18 -6.26
N ASN A 45 -3.44 -4.57 -7.23
CA ASN A 45 -4.62 -3.80 -7.59
C ASN A 45 -5.52 -3.82 -6.36
N MET A 46 -5.25 -2.93 -5.41
CA MET A 46 -6.22 -2.57 -4.40
C MET A 46 -7.36 -1.98 -5.20
N SER A 47 -8.50 -2.65 -5.15
CA SER A 47 -9.70 -2.07 -5.71
C SER A 47 -9.93 -0.73 -5.01
N LYS A 48 -10.57 0.22 -5.69
CA LYS A 48 -10.98 1.49 -5.06
C LYS A 48 -11.76 1.25 -3.77
N LEU A 49 -12.43 0.10 -3.67
CA LEU A 49 -13.11 -0.39 -2.49
C LEU A 49 -12.14 -0.76 -1.35
N ASP A 50 -11.03 -1.44 -1.65
CA ASP A 50 -9.98 -1.75 -0.67
C ASP A 50 -9.31 -0.48 -0.14
N GLU A 51 -9.11 0.54 -1.00
CA GLU A 51 -8.59 1.84 -0.57
C GLU A 51 -9.55 2.52 0.41
N THR A 52 -10.83 2.65 0.03
CA THR A 52 -11.85 3.25 0.91
C THR A 52 -12.05 2.50 2.22
N LEU A 53 -11.91 1.17 2.20
CA LEU A 53 -12.07 0.37 3.40
C LEU A 53 -10.88 0.53 4.34
N ASN A 54 -9.66 0.59 3.80
CA ASN A 54 -8.48 0.85 4.62
C ASN A 54 -8.50 2.26 5.23
N GLU A 55 -8.95 3.27 4.47
CA GLU A 55 -9.17 4.62 4.99
C GLU A 55 -10.20 4.63 6.13
N ALA A 56 -11.36 3.99 5.95
CA ALA A 56 -12.38 3.89 7.01
C ALA A 56 -11.88 3.13 8.25
N ILE A 57 -11.06 2.10 8.07
CA ILE A 57 -10.44 1.35 9.17
C ILE A 57 -9.43 2.24 9.92
N GLU A 58 -8.63 3.03 9.23
CA GLU A 58 -7.67 3.96 9.87
C GLU A 58 -8.40 5.10 10.61
N GLU A 59 -9.47 5.65 10.03
CA GLU A 59 -10.31 6.64 10.71
C GLU A 59 -10.99 6.09 11.97
N LEU A 60 -11.39 4.81 11.97
CA LEU A 60 -11.94 4.14 13.15
C LEU A 60 -10.89 3.72 14.18
N LYS A 61 -9.62 3.57 13.77
CA LYS A 61 -8.50 3.35 14.70
C LYS A 61 -8.18 4.62 15.48
N ASN A 62 -8.32 5.79 14.85
CA ASN A 62 -8.14 7.07 15.52
C ASN A 62 -9.10 7.16 16.71
N GLU A 63 -8.52 7.29 17.90
CA GLU A 63 -9.25 7.26 19.17
C GLU A 63 -10.28 8.40 19.25
N GLU A 64 -9.98 9.53 18.61
CA GLU A 64 -10.82 10.73 18.59
C GLU A 64 -12.19 10.55 17.94
N THR A 65 -12.33 9.66 16.94
CA THR A 65 -13.60 9.49 16.20
C THR A 65 -14.74 8.96 17.11
N LEU A 66 -14.40 8.17 18.12
CA LEU A 66 -15.36 7.67 19.13
C LEU A 66 -15.49 8.59 20.34
N LEU A 67 -14.53 9.48 20.57
CA LEU A 67 -14.62 10.48 21.64
C LEU A 67 -15.78 11.47 21.42
N PHE A 68 -16.25 11.65 20.17
CA PHE A 68 -17.43 12.47 19.87
C PHE A 68 -18.77 11.79 20.24
N MET A 69 -18.77 10.49 20.56
CA MET A 69 -19.92 9.79 21.16
C MET A 69 -19.91 9.83 22.70
N LYS A 70 -19.12 10.72 23.31
CA LYS A 70 -19.33 11.12 24.72
C LYS A 70 -20.65 11.92 24.84
N ASP A 71 -21.77 11.27 24.58
CA ASP A 71 -22.97 11.52 25.37
C ASP A 71 -22.69 10.97 26.77
N GLU A 72 -23.22 11.62 27.81
CA GLU A 72 -23.00 11.26 29.23
C GLU A 72 -23.41 9.81 29.57
N ASP A 73 -24.07 9.11 28.65
CA ASP A 73 -24.67 7.79 28.83
C ASP A 73 -23.84 6.60 28.32
N ILE A 74 -22.78 6.81 27.55
CA ILE A 74 -21.94 5.70 27.04
C ILE A 74 -20.67 5.59 27.87
N ASP A 75 -20.58 4.51 28.64
CA ASP A 75 -19.38 4.22 29.41
C ASP A 75 -18.19 3.90 28.49
N GLU A 76 -16.98 4.15 28.99
CA GLU A 76 -15.73 3.99 28.22
C GLU A 76 -15.50 2.54 27.77
N GLU A 77 -15.98 1.56 28.54
CA GLU A 77 -15.85 0.14 28.23
C GLU A 77 -16.75 -0.26 27.04
N THR A 78 -17.98 0.25 27.03
CA THR A 78 -18.95 0.11 25.94
C THR A 78 -18.42 0.74 24.65
N ALA A 79 -17.82 1.94 24.72
CA ALA A 79 -17.19 2.58 23.56
C ALA A 79 -16.05 1.72 22.97
N ARG A 80 -15.23 1.09 23.84
CA ARG A 80 -14.16 0.17 23.40
C ARG A 80 -14.71 -1.11 22.78
N LEU A 81 -15.78 -1.67 23.33
CA LEU A 81 -16.45 -2.85 22.77
C LEU A 81 -17.03 -2.57 21.39
N ILE A 82 -17.68 -1.41 21.20
CA ILE A 82 -18.20 -0.97 19.91
C ILE A 82 -17.06 -0.83 18.88
N LYS A 83 -15.94 -0.21 19.28
CA LYS A 83 -14.72 -0.12 18.44
C LYS A 83 -14.23 -1.49 17.98
N GLN A 84 -14.09 -2.41 18.93
CA GLN A 84 -13.60 -3.76 18.68
C GLN A 84 -14.53 -4.54 17.74
N ALA A 85 -15.85 -4.43 17.95
CA ALA A 85 -16.86 -5.08 17.13
C ALA A 85 -16.84 -4.59 15.67
N LEU A 86 -16.76 -3.27 15.46
CA LEU A 86 -16.66 -2.67 14.13
C LEU A 86 -15.40 -3.13 13.39
N ILE A 87 -14.24 -3.08 14.06
CA ILE A 87 -12.96 -3.53 13.48
C ILE A 87 -13.02 -5.00 13.08
N ASN A 88 -13.57 -5.86 13.95
CA ASN A 88 -13.66 -7.28 13.68
C ASN A 88 -14.65 -7.58 12.54
N GLY A 89 -15.77 -6.86 12.47
CA GLY A 89 -16.75 -6.98 11.37
C GLY A 89 -16.15 -6.62 10.01
N MET A 90 -15.40 -5.51 9.93
CA MET A 90 -14.73 -5.10 8.69
C MET A 90 -13.65 -6.12 8.25
N LYS A 91 -12.81 -6.58 9.18
CA LYS A 91 -11.82 -7.64 8.91
C LYS A 91 -12.45 -8.93 8.41
N TYR A 92 -13.64 -9.27 8.91
CA TYR A 92 -14.38 -10.44 8.47
C TYR A 92 -14.88 -10.29 7.04
N VAL A 93 -15.43 -9.12 6.68
CA VAL A 93 -15.86 -8.82 5.31
C VAL A 93 -14.68 -8.91 4.33
N ASP A 94 -13.51 -8.40 4.70
CA ASP A 94 -12.28 -8.55 3.91
C ASP A 94 -11.88 -10.00 3.72
N ALA A 95 -11.93 -10.79 4.79
CA ALA A 95 -11.61 -12.21 4.73
C ALA A 95 -12.59 -12.99 3.84
N MET A 96 -13.86 -12.59 3.80
CA MET A 96 -14.87 -13.20 2.93
C MET A 96 -14.65 -12.88 1.46
N LYS A 97 -14.43 -11.60 1.09
CA LYS A 97 -14.19 -11.19 -0.30
C LYS A 97 -12.94 -11.82 -0.92
N LYS A 98 -11.96 -12.20 -0.09
CA LYS A 98 -10.70 -12.82 -0.54
C LYS A 98 -10.84 -14.32 -0.80
N LYS A 99 -11.96 -14.92 -0.40
CA LYS A 99 -12.25 -16.35 -0.50
C LYS A 99 -13.15 -16.70 -1.69
N GLU A 100 -13.81 -15.72 -2.28
CA GLU A 100 -14.43 -15.77 -3.62
C GLU A 100 -13.38 -15.50 -4.71
#